data_AF-A0A820REI0-F1
#
_entry.id   AF-A0A820REI0-F1
#
_cell.length_a   1.000
_cell.length_b   1.000
_cell.length_c   1.000
_cell.angle_alpha   90.00
_cell.angle_beta   90.00
_cell.angle_gamma   90.00
#
_symmetry.space_group_name_H-M   'P 1'
#
loop_
_entity.id
_entity.type
_entity.pdbx_description
1 polymer ?
#
loop_
_entity_poly.entity_id
_entity_poly.type
_entity_poly.pdbx_seq_one_letter_code
_entity_poly.pdbx_strand_id
1 'polypeptide(L)'
;MRRSLKELDSGLKGELTVTADMEALQESLYLDQVPKTWELRAYPSLFPLGTWFIDLLNRFKDLELWTSDFQLPYAVTLGYLFNPQSFLTAIMQTTARKNEWPLDRMCLSVDITKRTKDELGGAPREGAYIWGLYLEGARWDTQTSQLTEAKLKEITSAMPVIFVKAIPIDRMDTKGMYECPVYKIKTRGAHFVWTFYLKTKERPSKWVLGGVALLLQK
;
A
#
# COMPACT_ATOMS: atom_id res chain seq x y z
N MET A 1 -16.94 -14.69 -4.90
CA MET A 1 -17.21 -13.67 -5.94
C MET A 1 -17.88 -14.28 -7.17
N ARG A 2 -17.17 -14.85 -8.16
CA ARG A 2 -17.81 -15.36 -9.39
C ARG A 2 -18.91 -16.42 -9.14
N ARG A 3 -18.63 -17.40 -8.27
CA ARG A 3 -19.60 -18.44 -7.90
C ARG A 3 -20.86 -17.85 -7.25
N SER A 4 -20.68 -17.04 -6.20
CA SER A 4 -21.79 -16.42 -5.48
C SER A 4 -22.65 -15.50 -6.36
N LEU A 5 -22.05 -14.81 -7.34
CA LEU A 5 -22.80 -14.00 -8.32
C LEU A 5 -23.63 -14.86 -9.28
N LYS A 6 -23.08 -15.98 -9.77
CA LYS A 6 -23.82 -16.93 -10.62
C LYS A 6 -24.98 -17.57 -9.87
N GLU A 7 -24.74 -17.96 -8.61
CA GLU A 7 -25.77 -18.54 -7.75
C GLU A 7 -26.90 -17.53 -7.48
N LEU A 8 -26.57 -16.25 -7.21
CA LEU A 8 -27.57 -15.19 -7.06
C LEU A 8 -28.38 -14.98 -8.36
N ASP A 9 -27.73 -14.91 -9.52
CA ASP A 9 -28.41 -14.76 -10.82
C ASP A 9 -29.40 -15.90 -11.10
N SER A 10 -28.99 -17.15 -10.87
CA SER A 10 -29.89 -18.32 -10.99
C SER A 10 -31.01 -18.30 -9.95
N GLY A 11 -30.74 -17.83 -8.72
CA GLY A 11 -31.78 -17.62 -7.69
C GLY A 11 -32.83 -16.60 -8.13
N LEU A 12 -32.40 -15.47 -8.71
CA LEU A 12 -33.31 -14.44 -9.23
C LEU A 12 -34.14 -14.90 -10.43
N LYS A 13 -33.63 -15.86 -11.22
CA LYS A 13 -34.37 -16.50 -12.32
C LYS A 13 -35.34 -17.60 -11.86
N GLY A 14 -35.32 -17.96 -10.57
CA GLY A 14 -36.12 -19.05 -10.03
C GLY A 14 -35.58 -20.46 -10.33
N GLU A 15 -34.34 -20.57 -10.80
CA GLU A 15 -33.67 -21.84 -11.09
C GLU A 15 -33.11 -22.50 -9.81
N LEU A 16 -32.85 -21.69 -8.78
CA LEU A 16 -32.38 -22.12 -7.46
C LEU A 16 -33.29 -21.55 -6.37
N THR A 17 -33.41 -22.29 -5.26
CA THR A 17 -34.03 -21.77 -4.04
C THR A 17 -33.15 -20.67 -3.45
N VAL A 18 -33.74 -19.49 -3.23
CA VAL A 18 -33.04 -18.34 -2.62
C VAL A 18 -32.63 -18.69 -1.19
N THR A 19 -31.37 -18.43 -0.86
CA THR A 19 -30.80 -18.65 0.47
C THR A 19 -30.52 -17.33 1.17
N ALA A 20 -30.36 -17.35 2.50
CA ALA A 20 -30.00 -16.16 3.28
C ALA A 20 -28.68 -15.52 2.83
N ASP A 21 -27.72 -16.33 2.36
CA ASP A 21 -26.45 -15.82 1.81
C ASP A 21 -26.65 -15.04 0.49
N MET A 22 -27.62 -15.47 -0.34
CA MET A 22 -27.98 -14.77 -1.57
C MET A 22 -28.67 -13.43 -1.24
N GLU A 23 -29.58 -13.42 -0.26
CA GLU A 23 -30.26 -12.19 0.20
C GLU A 23 -29.26 -11.18 0.76
N ALA A 24 -28.35 -11.62 1.64
CA ALA A 24 -27.30 -10.76 2.19
C ALA A 24 -26.34 -10.22 1.11
N LEU A 25 -26.03 -11.05 0.11
CA LEU A 25 -25.26 -10.61 -1.06
C LEU A 25 -26.04 -9.54 -1.85
N GLN A 26 -27.31 -9.79 -2.18
CA GLN A 26 -28.16 -8.85 -2.91
C GLN A 26 -28.29 -7.52 -2.19
N GLU A 27 -28.51 -7.54 -0.88
CA GLU A 27 -28.58 -6.33 -0.05
C GLU A 27 -27.27 -5.55 -0.08
N SER A 28 -26.12 -6.23 0.07
CA SER A 28 -24.80 -5.58 -0.01
C SER A 28 -24.58 -4.92 -1.38
N LEU A 29 -24.93 -5.61 -2.47
CA LEU A 29 -24.83 -5.07 -3.83
C LEU A 29 -25.75 -3.86 -4.03
N TYR A 30 -26.97 -3.92 -3.50
CA TYR A 30 -27.94 -2.83 -3.58
C TYR A 30 -27.48 -1.59 -2.80
N LEU A 31 -26.83 -1.79 -1.65
CA LEU A 31 -26.33 -0.72 -0.79
C LEU A 31 -24.94 -0.19 -1.17
N ASP A 32 -24.37 -0.60 -2.31
CA ASP A 32 -23.01 -0.25 -2.76
C ASP A 32 -21.92 -0.61 -1.73
N GLN A 33 -22.11 -1.72 -1.02
CA GLN A 33 -21.19 -2.24 -0.02
C GLN A 33 -20.50 -3.53 -0.50
N VAL A 34 -19.25 -3.70 -0.11
CA VAL A 34 -18.53 -4.94 -0.40
C VAL A 34 -19.14 -6.06 0.48
N PRO A 35 -19.63 -7.16 -0.09
CA PRO A 35 -20.18 -8.26 0.69
C PRO A 35 -19.14 -8.82 1.66
N LYS A 36 -19.54 -9.06 2.92
CA LYS A 36 -18.64 -9.58 3.99
C LYS A 36 -17.90 -10.86 3.58
N THR A 37 -18.58 -11.76 2.84
CA THR A 37 -17.98 -13.01 2.35
C THR A 37 -16.85 -12.78 1.35
N TRP A 38 -16.88 -11.65 0.63
CA TRP A 38 -15.81 -11.24 -0.29
C TRP A 38 -14.67 -10.57 0.48
N GLU A 39 -14.98 -9.70 1.44
CA GLU A 39 -13.99 -9.03 2.29
C GLU A 39 -13.07 -10.02 3.01
N LEU A 40 -13.64 -11.12 3.54
CA LEU A 40 -12.88 -12.19 4.21
C LEU A 40 -11.80 -12.84 3.34
N ARG A 41 -11.92 -12.71 2.01
CA ARG A 41 -10.99 -13.27 1.03
C ARG A 41 -10.24 -12.20 0.24
N ALA A 42 -10.50 -10.94 0.53
CA ALA A 42 -9.92 -9.79 -0.16
C ALA A 42 -8.93 -9.04 0.73
N TYR A 43 -8.43 -7.93 0.20
CA TYR A 43 -7.62 -6.98 0.94
C TYR A 43 -8.52 -6.05 1.78
N PRO A 44 -8.06 -5.55 2.93
CA PRO A 44 -8.77 -4.53 3.69
C PRO A 44 -8.98 -3.27 2.85
N SER A 45 -10.20 -2.75 2.83
CA SER A 45 -10.56 -1.55 2.08
C SER A 45 -11.72 -0.83 2.77
N LEU A 46 -11.81 0.48 2.56
CA LEU A 46 -12.95 1.31 3.00
C LEU A 46 -13.72 1.87 1.79
N PHE A 47 -13.44 1.36 0.59
CA PHE A 47 -14.10 1.82 -0.63
C PHE A 47 -15.51 1.27 -0.76
N PRO A 48 -16.44 2.05 -1.33
CA PRO A 48 -17.72 1.52 -1.79
C PRO A 48 -17.49 0.49 -2.90
N LEU A 49 -18.47 -0.40 -3.10
CA LEU A 49 -18.36 -1.55 -3.99
C LEU A 49 -17.89 -1.17 -5.40
N GLY A 50 -18.46 -0.13 -6.01
CA GLY A 50 -18.07 0.31 -7.35
C GLY A 50 -16.58 0.67 -7.46
N THR A 51 -16.06 1.44 -6.49
CA THR A 51 -14.65 1.85 -6.46
C THR A 51 -13.75 0.68 -6.08
N TRP A 52 -14.18 -0.14 -5.12
CA TRP A 52 -13.47 -1.34 -4.69
C TRP A 52 -13.28 -2.33 -5.85
N PHE A 53 -14.29 -2.52 -6.70
CA PHE A 53 -14.20 -3.42 -7.85
C PHE A 53 -13.18 -2.93 -8.89
N ILE A 54 -13.16 -1.63 -9.19
CA ILE A 54 -12.16 -1.03 -10.08
C ILE A 54 -10.74 -1.22 -9.50
N ASP A 55 -10.56 -0.98 -8.20
CA ASP A 55 -9.28 -1.18 -7.51
C ASP A 55 -8.85 -2.67 -7.55
N LEU A 56 -9.78 -3.61 -7.34
CA LEU A 56 -9.53 -5.05 -7.46
C LEU A 56 -9.07 -5.45 -8.87
N LEU A 57 -9.69 -4.90 -9.92
CA LEU A 57 -9.28 -5.15 -11.31
C LEU A 57 -7.88 -4.62 -11.60
N ASN A 58 -7.55 -3.42 -11.10
CA ASN A 58 -6.23 -2.84 -11.27
C ASN A 58 -5.16 -3.66 -10.55
N ARG A 59 -5.44 -4.14 -9.33
CA ARG A 59 -4.57 -5.06 -8.59
C ARG A 59 -4.31 -6.34 -9.36
N PHE A 60 -5.38 -6.96 -9.86
CA PHE A 60 -5.28 -8.18 -10.66
C PHE A 60 -4.40 -7.96 -11.89
N LYS A 61 -4.62 -6.88 -12.64
CA LYS A 61 -3.83 -6.55 -13.83
C LYS A 61 -2.34 -6.36 -13.52
N ASP A 62 -2.01 -5.64 -12.45
CA ASP A 62 -0.62 -5.38 -12.05
C ASP A 62 0.07 -6.69 -11.62
N LEU A 63 -0.62 -7.54 -10.87
CA LEU A 63 -0.12 -8.85 -10.46
C LEU A 63 0.02 -9.82 -11.64
N GLU A 64 -0.95 -9.85 -12.54
CA GLU A 64 -0.93 -10.69 -13.74
C GLU A 64 0.29 -10.35 -14.61
N LEU A 65 0.52 -9.06 -14.89
CA LEU A 65 1.69 -8.58 -15.62
C LEU A 65 3.02 -8.95 -14.94
N TRP A 66 3.10 -8.84 -13.61
CA TRP A 66 4.31 -9.25 -12.90
C TRP A 66 4.53 -10.77 -13.00
N THR A 67 3.47 -11.56 -12.84
CA THR A 67 3.58 -13.03 -12.87
C THR A 67 3.78 -13.61 -14.26
N SER A 68 3.40 -12.91 -15.34
CA SER A 68 3.61 -13.40 -16.71
C SER A 68 5.08 -13.41 -17.09
N ASP A 69 5.80 -12.34 -16.74
CA ASP A 69 7.17 -12.13 -17.20
C ASP A 69 8.19 -12.56 -16.13
N PHE A 70 7.73 -12.81 -14.90
CA PHE A 70 8.55 -13.05 -13.70
C PHE A 70 9.65 -12.01 -13.50
N GLN A 71 9.48 -10.81 -14.07
CA GLN A 71 10.35 -9.66 -13.91
C GLN A 71 9.72 -8.69 -12.92
N LEU A 72 10.52 -8.21 -11.97
CA LEU A 72 10.07 -7.19 -11.02
C LEU A 72 9.68 -5.92 -11.80
N PRO A 73 8.44 -5.40 -11.62
CA PRO A 73 8.06 -4.13 -12.22
C PRO A 73 9.01 -3.01 -11.80
N TYR A 74 9.28 -2.07 -12.69
CA TYR A 74 10.17 -0.94 -12.39
C TYR A 74 9.71 -0.12 -11.18
N ALA A 75 8.40 -0.06 -10.91
CA ALA A 75 7.85 0.45 -9.67
C ALA A 75 6.65 -0.40 -9.21
N VAL A 76 6.71 -0.86 -7.97
CA VAL A 76 5.69 -1.74 -7.37
C VAL A 76 4.64 -0.92 -6.63
N THR A 77 3.36 -1.21 -6.87
CA THR A 77 2.27 -0.64 -6.08
C THR A 77 2.14 -1.43 -4.79
N LEU A 78 2.79 -0.99 -3.72
CA LEU A 78 2.86 -1.78 -2.48
C LEU A 78 1.45 -2.12 -1.93
N GLY A 79 0.50 -1.21 -2.11
CA GLY A 79 -0.90 -1.41 -1.74
C GLY A 79 -1.58 -2.57 -2.44
N TYR A 80 -1.17 -2.95 -3.65
CA TYR A 80 -1.81 -3.99 -4.43
C TYR A 80 -1.47 -5.41 -3.97
N LEU A 81 -0.40 -5.57 -3.18
CA LEU A 81 0.00 -6.84 -2.62
C LEU A 81 -0.92 -7.26 -1.48
N PHE A 82 -1.24 -8.55 -1.42
CA PHE A 82 -1.99 -9.12 -0.30
C PHE A 82 -1.19 -9.03 1.02
N ASN A 83 0.11 -9.32 0.91
CA ASN A 83 1.09 -9.19 2.00
C ASN A 83 2.26 -8.25 1.61
N PRO A 84 2.10 -6.92 1.78
CA PRO A 84 3.15 -5.96 1.46
C PRO A 84 4.41 -6.12 2.33
N GLN A 85 4.26 -6.58 3.57
CA GLN A 85 5.38 -6.78 4.49
C GLN A 85 6.34 -7.85 3.96
N SER A 86 5.83 -8.94 3.41
CA SER A 86 6.67 -9.98 2.79
C SER A 86 7.52 -9.45 1.65
N PHE A 87 7.01 -8.53 0.84
CA PHE A 87 7.79 -7.89 -0.22
C PHE A 87 8.94 -7.05 0.35
N LEU A 88 8.66 -6.24 1.37
CA LEU A 88 9.68 -5.45 2.06
C LEU A 88 10.75 -6.33 2.72
N THR A 89 10.35 -7.45 3.33
CA THR A 89 11.29 -8.45 3.86
C THR A 89 12.09 -9.13 2.75
N ALA A 90 11.50 -9.38 1.58
CA ALA A 90 12.21 -9.96 0.45
C ALA A 90 13.32 -9.02 -0.07
N ILE A 91 13.11 -7.70 -0.05
CA ILE A 91 14.17 -6.72 -0.34
C ILE A 91 15.34 -6.90 0.64
N MET A 92 15.05 -7.00 1.95
CA MET A 92 16.09 -7.25 2.95
C MET A 92 16.84 -8.56 2.70
N GLN A 93 16.13 -9.65 2.45
CA GLN A 93 16.70 -10.97 2.22
C GLN A 93 17.60 -11.00 0.97
N THR A 94 17.12 -10.43 -0.13
CA THR A 94 17.87 -10.40 -1.40
C THR A 94 19.13 -9.55 -1.29
N THR A 95 19.04 -8.37 -0.68
CA THR A 95 20.21 -7.51 -0.44
C THR A 95 21.19 -8.15 0.53
N ALA A 96 20.72 -8.73 1.64
CA ALA A 96 21.57 -9.41 2.62
C ALA A 96 22.34 -10.57 1.97
N ARG A 97 21.65 -11.41 1.21
CA ARG A 97 22.26 -12.56 0.53
C ARG A 97 23.27 -12.14 -0.54
N LYS A 98 22.98 -11.09 -1.31
CA LYS A 98 23.89 -10.57 -2.34
C LYS A 98 25.18 -10.00 -1.75
N ASN A 99 25.11 -9.38 -0.58
CA ASN A 99 26.25 -8.74 0.08
C ASN A 99 26.87 -9.58 1.21
N GLU A 100 26.41 -10.82 1.39
CA GLU A 100 26.83 -11.72 2.48
C GLU A 100 26.68 -11.09 3.88
N TRP A 101 25.62 -10.31 4.07
CA TRP A 101 25.32 -9.67 5.35
C TRP A 101 24.33 -10.49 6.18
N PRO A 102 24.43 -10.43 7.51
CA PRO A 102 23.48 -11.09 8.42
C PRO A 102 22.11 -10.40 8.38
N LEU A 103 21.05 -11.16 8.09
CA LEU A 103 19.69 -10.65 7.88
C LEU A 103 19.11 -9.95 9.13
N ASP A 104 19.47 -10.40 10.33
CA ASP A 104 19.03 -9.86 11.61
C ASP A 104 19.57 -8.45 11.89
N ARG A 105 20.59 -8.00 11.13
CA ARG A 105 21.15 -6.64 11.23
C ARG A 105 20.77 -5.74 10.06
N MET A 106 19.73 -6.09 9.31
CA MET A 106 19.27 -5.31 8.17
C MET A 106 18.04 -4.46 8.53
N CYS A 107 17.96 -3.27 7.98
CA CYS A 107 16.78 -2.41 8.02
C CYS A 107 16.49 -1.81 6.63
N LEU A 108 15.31 -1.20 6.48
CA LEU A 108 14.96 -0.50 5.26
C LEU A 108 15.29 0.98 5.37
N SER A 109 16.00 1.48 4.37
CA SER A 109 16.20 2.90 4.12
C SER A 109 15.27 3.32 2.98
N VAL A 110 14.60 4.45 3.16
CA VAL A 110 13.73 5.04 2.14
C VAL A 110 14.25 6.39 1.68
N ASP A 111 14.23 6.61 0.37
CA ASP A 111 14.59 7.86 -0.27
C ASP A 111 13.43 8.30 -1.17
N ILE A 112 12.79 9.43 -0.84
CA ILE A 112 11.62 9.90 -1.58
C ILE A 112 12.15 10.67 -2.80
N THR A 113 11.81 10.20 -3.99
CA THR A 113 12.29 10.79 -5.23
C THR A 113 11.51 12.08 -5.55
N LYS A 114 11.99 12.82 -6.56
CA LYS A 114 11.26 13.97 -7.14
C LYS A 114 10.40 13.56 -8.33
N ARG A 115 10.32 12.26 -8.65
CA ARG A 115 9.75 11.74 -9.90
C ARG A 115 8.40 11.08 -9.65
N THR A 116 7.55 11.16 -10.67
CA THR A 116 6.35 10.33 -10.80
C THR A 116 6.70 8.96 -11.39
N LYS A 117 5.73 8.03 -11.40
CA LYS A 117 5.93 6.68 -11.95
C LYS A 117 6.37 6.72 -13.42
N ASP A 118 5.76 7.60 -14.21
CA ASP A 118 5.98 7.68 -15.66
C ASP A 118 7.32 8.32 -16.04
N GLU A 119 7.95 9.04 -15.10
CA GLU A 119 9.27 9.67 -15.26
C GLU A 119 10.44 8.74 -14.85
N LEU A 120 10.13 7.51 -14.42
CA LEU A 120 11.16 6.52 -14.07
C LEU A 120 11.79 5.97 -15.35
N GLY A 121 13.13 5.99 -15.42
CA GLY A 121 13.90 5.47 -16.55
C GLY A 121 14.17 3.96 -16.52
N GLY A 122 13.58 3.23 -15.56
CA GLY A 122 13.79 1.79 -15.35
C GLY A 122 13.94 1.40 -13.89
N ALA A 123 14.13 0.10 -13.64
CA ALA A 123 14.33 -0.45 -12.30
C ALA A 123 15.64 0.05 -11.66
N PRO A 124 15.70 0.17 -10.33
CA PRO A 124 16.95 0.43 -9.64
C PRO A 124 17.85 -0.82 -9.70
N ARG A 125 19.17 -0.63 -9.62
CA ARG A 125 20.14 -1.74 -9.58
C ARG A 125 19.99 -2.61 -8.33
N GLU A 126 19.55 -2.01 -7.22
CA GLU A 126 19.32 -2.65 -5.93
C GLU A 126 18.11 -2.01 -5.26
N GLY A 127 17.38 -2.79 -4.46
CA GLY A 127 16.13 -2.33 -3.84
C GLY A 127 14.97 -2.32 -4.83
N ALA A 128 13.97 -1.49 -4.55
CA ALA A 128 12.78 -1.34 -5.38
C ALA A 128 12.24 0.08 -5.32
N TYR A 129 11.65 0.56 -6.41
CA TYR A 129 10.77 1.71 -6.35
C TYR A 129 9.37 1.25 -5.95
N ILE A 130 8.75 1.98 -5.02
CA ILE A 130 7.35 1.80 -4.65
C ILE A 130 6.59 3.09 -4.95
N TRP A 131 5.32 2.95 -5.33
CA TRP A 131 4.46 4.08 -5.64
C TRP A 131 3.02 3.82 -5.19
N GLY A 132 2.18 4.86 -5.25
CA GLY A 132 0.77 4.78 -4.84
C GLY A 132 0.54 4.87 -3.33
N LEU A 133 1.49 5.44 -2.59
CA LEU A 133 1.31 5.72 -1.16
C LEU A 133 0.74 7.13 -0.95
N TYR A 134 -0.03 7.29 0.11
CA TYR A 134 -0.60 8.57 0.52
C TYR A 134 -0.11 8.94 1.91
N LEU A 135 0.18 10.22 2.13
CA LEU A 135 0.55 10.75 3.43
C LEU A 135 -0.67 11.43 4.06
N GLU A 136 -1.06 11.00 5.25
CA GLU A 136 -2.15 11.58 6.04
C GLU A 136 -1.60 12.51 7.11
N GLY A 137 -2.26 13.65 7.35
CA GLY A 137 -1.89 14.63 8.39
C GLY A 137 -0.68 15.51 8.05
N ALA A 138 -0.02 15.28 6.92
CA ALA A 138 1.07 16.09 6.40
C ALA A 138 1.14 15.96 4.87
N ARG A 139 2.05 16.72 4.25
CA ARG A 139 2.42 16.54 2.84
C ARG A 139 3.93 16.44 2.70
N TRP A 140 4.36 15.79 1.63
CA TRP A 140 5.76 15.81 1.23
C TRP A 140 6.01 16.97 0.27
N ASP A 141 6.99 17.82 0.59
CA ASP A 141 7.43 18.86 -0.33
C ASP A 141 8.57 18.33 -1.21
N THR A 142 8.33 18.23 -2.52
CA THR A 142 9.31 17.74 -3.50
C THR A 142 10.43 18.74 -3.77
N GLN A 143 10.21 20.03 -3.51
CA GLN A 143 11.23 21.07 -3.69
C GLN A 143 12.30 20.96 -2.61
N THR A 144 11.86 20.92 -1.35
CA THR A 144 12.74 20.81 -0.18
C THR A 144 13.06 19.37 0.24
N SER A 145 12.38 18.37 -0.32
CA SER A 145 12.51 16.94 -0.02
C SER A 145 12.31 16.62 1.47
N GLN A 146 11.27 17.20 2.07
CA GLN A 146 10.97 17.11 3.50
C GLN A 146 9.47 17.11 3.80
N LEU A 147 9.10 16.64 4.99
CA LEU A 147 7.75 16.77 5.53
C LEU A 147 7.41 18.24 5.80
N THR A 148 6.20 18.63 5.41
CA THR A 148 5.61 19.94 5.69
C THR A 148 4.13 19.78 5.99
N GLU A 149 3.50 20.84 6.47
CA GLU A 149 2.11 20.82 6.90
C GLU A 149 1.16 20.55 5.73
N ALA A 150 0.09 19.80 6.03
CA ALA A 150 -0.98 19.55 5.08
C ALA A 150 -1.65 20.86 4.64
N LYS A 151 -2.17 20.89 3.41
CA LYS A 151 -2.96 22.02 2.94
C LYS A 151 -4.36 21.97 3.54
N LEU A 152 -4.98 23.13 3.70
CA LEU A 152 -6.36 23.22 4.18
C LEU A 152 -7.28 22.40 3.25
N LYS A 153 -8.14 21.56 3.84
CA LYS A 153 -9.05 20.61 3.16
C LYS A 153 -8.38 19.44 2.44
N GLU A 154 -7.05 19.26 2.56
CA GLU A 154 -6.34 18.09 2.02
C GLU A 154 -5.94 17.14 3.16
N ILE A 155 -6.80 16.16 3.45
CA ILE A 155 -6.57 15.19 4.54
C ILE A 155 -5.42 14.23 4.21
N THR A 156 -5.33 13.83 2.94
CA THR A 156 -4.33 12.90 2.42
C THR A 156 -3.69 13.48 1.17
N SER A 157 -2.36 13.47 1.10
CA SER A 157 -1.58 13.90 -0.06
C SER A 157 -0.88 12.72 -0.74
N ALA A 158 -0.80 12.72 -2.07
CA ALA A 158 -0.10 11.65 -2.78
C ALA A 158 1.42 11.77 -2.61
N MET A 159 2.09 10.65 -2.32
CA MET A 159 3.55 10.62 -2.25
C MET A 159 4.15 10.44 -3.65
N PRO A 160 5.30 11.08 -3.93
CA PRO A 160 6.14 10.72 -5.07
C PRO A 160 6.60 9.26 -4.98
N VAL A 161 7.26 8.77 -6.03
CA VAL A 161 7.89 7.46 -5.99
C VAL A 161 8.90 7.41 -4.85
N ILE A 162 8.82 6.37 -4.01
CA ILE A 162 9.72 6.12 -2.90
C ILE A 162 10.69 5.02 -3.32
N PHE A 163 11.99 5.30 -3.22
CA PHE A 163 13.01 4.29 -3.38
C PHE A 163 13.26 3.58 -2.06
N VAL A 164 13.10 2.27 -2.03
CA VAL A 164 13.32 1.43 -0.85
C VAL A 164 14.53 0.54 -1.11
N LYS A 165 15.50 0.59 -0.21
CA LYS A 165 16.67 -0.30 -0.21
C LYS A 165 16.90 -0.84 1.18
N ALA A 166 17.51 -2.02 1.27
CA ALA A 166 17.95 -2.55 2.55
C ALA A 166 19.39 -2.13 2.82
N ILE A 167 19.69 -1.78 4.07
CA ILE A 167 21.03 -1.44 4.53
C ILE A 167 21.28 -2.09 5.91
N PRO A 168 22.54 -2.29 6.31
CA PRO A 168 22.88 -2.60 7.68
C PRO A 168 22.39 -1.51 8.65
N ILE A 169 21.86 -1.92 9.81
CA ILE A 169 21.20 -1.03 10.78
C ILE A 169 22.14 0.04 11.34
N ASP A 170 23.43 -0.25 11.44
CA ASP A 170 24.49 0.68 11.85
C ASP A 170 24.73 1.82 10.85
N ARG A 171 24.28 1.66 9.60
CA ARG A 171 24.36 2.69 8.56
C ARG A 171 23.12 3.58 8.50
N MET A 172 22.10 3.30 9.31
CA MET A 172 20.86 4.08 9.32
C MET A 172 21.04 5.38 10.10
N ASP A 173 21.01 6.52 9.41
CA ASP A 173 20.97 7.83 10.05
C ASP A 173 19.51 8.27 10.27
N THR A 174 19.13 8.37 11.55
CA THR A 174 17.78 8.79 11.97
C THR A 174 17.74 10.27 12.37
N LYS A 175 18.87 10.99 12.31
CA LYS A 175 18.91 12.40 12.71
C LYS A 175 18.10 13.26 11.73
N GLY A 176 17.15 14.03 12.26
CA GLY A 176 16.26 14.85 11.44
C GLY A 176 15.25 14.02 10.63
N MET A 177 14.94 12.80 11.09
CA MET A 177 13.92 11.95 10.50
C MET A 177 12.72 11.80 11.43
N TYR A 178 11.55 11.62 10.84
CA TYR A 178 10.32 11.19 11.50
C TYR A 178 10.07 9.72 11.20
N GLU A 179 9.86 8.92 12.25
CA GLU A 179 9.41 7.53 12.17
C GLU A 179 7.94 7.47 11.75
N CYS A 180 7.70 7.44 10.45
CA CYS A 180 6.36 7.45 9.88
C CYS A 180 5.80 6.02 9.75
N PRO A 181 4.73 5.66 10.47
CA PRO A 181 4.11 4.35 10.34
C PRO A 181 3.37 4.23 9.00
N VAL A 182 3.45 3.06 8.39
CA VAL A 182 2.77 2.70 7.14
C VAL A 182 1.61 1.74 7.47
N TYR A 183 0.40 2.08 7.05
CA TYR A 183 -0.81 1.27 7.23
C TYR A 183 -1.45 0.89 5.89
N LYS A 184 -2.14 -0.25 5.85
CA LYS A 184 -2.90 -0.67 4.65
C LYS A 184 -4.05 0.31 4.36
N ILE A 185 -4.78 0.71 5.39
CA ILE A 185 -5.96 1.58 5.33
C ILE A 185 -5.98 2.59 6.49
N LYS A 186 -6.85 3.59 6.40
CA LYS A 186 -7.02 4.66 7.42
C LYS A 186 -7.40 4.15 8.79
N THR A 187 -8.15 3.06 8.87
CA THR A 187 -8.45 2.40 10.14
C THR A 187 -7.17 1.70 10.61
N ARG A 188 -6.30 2.41 11.33
CA ARG A 188 -4.91 1.99 11.60
C ARG A 188 -4.81 0.64 12.31
N GLY A 189 -5.69 0.37 13.27
CA GLY A 189 -5.94 -0.90 13.97
C GLY A 189 -4.89 -2.02 13.78
N ALA A 190 -5.32 -3.15 13.21
CA ALA A 190 -4.46 -4.29 12.89
C ALA A 190 -3.78 -4.18 11.51
N HIS A 191 -3.75 -2.99 10.92
CA HIS A 191 -3.37 -2.79 9.51
C HIS A 191 -1.97 -2.19 9.34
N PHE A 192 -1.13 -2.24 10.39
CA PHE A 192 0.27 -1.83 10.34
C PHE A 192 1.06 -2.70 9.36
N VAL A 193 1.97 -2.07 8.60
CA VAL A 193 2.81 -2.73 7.59
C VAL A 193 4.29 -2.57 7.92
N TRP A 194 4.76 -1.33 8.11
CA TRP A 194 6.17 -1.02 8.36
C TRP A 194 6.34 0.40 8.91
N THR A 195 7.56 0.78 9.30
CA THR A 195 7.91 2.17 9.66
C THR A 195 8.96 2.73 8.70
N PHE A 196 8.66 3.85 8.06
CA PHE A 196 9.55 4.55 7.13
C PHE A 196 10.06 5.86 7.74
N TYR A 197 11.37 6.10 7.59
CA TYR A 197 12.01 7.29 8.12
C TYR A 197 11.96 8.43 7.10
N LEU A 198 11.17 9.46 7.39
CA LEU A 198 10.91 10.59 6.50
C LEU A 198 11.67 11.83 6.98
N LYS A 199 12.39 12.52 6.08
CA LYS A 199 13.13 13.74 6.43
C LYS A 199 12.21 14.85 6.93
N THR A 200 12.63 15.54 7.98
CA THR A 200 11.91 16.70 8.52
C THR A 200 12.85 17.72 9.17
N LYS A 201 12.46 19.00 9.11
CA LYS A 201 13.10 20.09 9.88
C LYS A 201 12.49 20.27 11.27
N GLU A 202 11.27 19.80 11.44
CA GLU A 202 10.50 19.96 12.66
C GLU A 202 10.85 18.85 13.66
N ARG A 203 10.54 19.05 14.95
CA ARG A 203 10.69 18.00 15.93
C ARG A 203 9.74 16.84 15.61
N PRO A 204 10.20 15.56 15.65
CA PRO A 204 9.34 14.41 15.35
C PRO A 204 8.03 14.38 16.13
N SER A 205 8.02 14.88 17.37
CA SER A 205 6.83 14.99 18.21
C SER A 205 5.67 15.78 17.58
N LYS A 206 5.97 16.79 16.74
CA LYS A 206 4.94 17.52 15.97
C LYS A 206 4.13 16.58 15.10
N TRP A 207 4.81 15.67 14.39
CA TRP A 207 4.19 14.73 13.45
C TRP A 207 3.50 13.58 14.18
N VAL A 208 4.05 13.14 15.32
CA VAL A 208 3.38 12.17 16.21
C VAL A 208 2.04 12.74 16.69
N LEU A 209 2.02 13.98 17.20
CA LEU A 209 0.79 14.63 17.67
C LEU A 209 -0.20 14.92 16.53
N GLY A 210 0.32 15.25 15.35
CA GLY A 210 -0.49 15.38 14.12
C GLY A 210 -1.01 14.05 13.58
N GLY A 211 -0.62 12.92 14.18
CA GLY A 211 -1.00 11.59 13.74
C GLY A 211 -0.52 11.29 12.32
N VAL A 212 0.64 11.78 11.90
CA VAL A 212 1.10 11.61 10.51
C VAL A 212 1.40 10.14 10.21
N ALA A 213 0.85 9.63 9.12
CA ALA A 213 1.06 8.24 8.70
C ALA A 213 1.05 8.11 7.17
N LEU A 214 1.72 7.08 6.68
CA LEU A 214 1.61 6.63 5.29
C LEU A 214 0.49 5.59 5.17
N LEU A 215 -0.26 5.68 4.07
CA LEU A 215 -1.37 4.80 3.74
C LEU A 215 -1.13 4.17 2.38
N LEU A 216 -1.38 2.87 2.27
CA LEU A 216 -1.30 2.15 1.00
C LEU A 216 -2.54 2.37 0.11
N GLN A 217 -3.63 2.87 0.69
CA GLN A 217 -4.87 3.17 0.03
C GLN A 217 -5.46 4.48 0.60
N LYS A 218 -6.07 5.29 -0.27
CA LYS A 218 -6.70 6.56 0.09
C LYS A 218 -7.99 6.40 0.89
#